data_AF-A0A846X9J7-F1
#
_entry.id   AF-A0A846X9J7-F1
#
_cell.length_a   1.000
_cell.length_b   1.000
_cell.length_c   1.000
_cell.angle_alpha   90.00
_cell.angle_beta   90.00
_cell.angle_gamma   90.00
#
_symmetry.space_group_name_H-M   'P 1'
#
loop_
_entity.id
_entity.type
_entity.pdbx_description
1 polymer ?
#
loop_
_entity_poly.entity_id
_entity_poly.type
_entity_poly.pdbx_seq_one_letter_code
_entity_poly.pdbx_strand_id
1 'polypeptide(L)'
;MAEIDLYVDPVCPFAWVTARWLLDAAHGEHTVAVKQMSLAVLNDAQTIDAGQEPMIICSRRFGRMFAAAEQRHGPAGFVPLYLALGPRLHPRGPDPDDDAAAAAALAEAGLDSGFLAALDDASFDSLVAEAHRASQQALGARGGSPIISIDGQGFGGPVLTAPPPPHRATALLRAVIDAASTPEFAALQRPYHGPPAFTTSERDSR
;
A
#
# COMPACT_ATOMS: atom_id res chain seq x y z
N MET A 1 10.30 18.77 10.07
CA MET A 1 9.31 17.68 10.11
C MET A 1 8.77 17.57 8.71
N ALA A 2 8.95 16.44 8.04
CA ALA A 2 8.44 16.25 6.68
C ALA A 2 6.98 15.78 6.72
N GLU A 3 6.21 16.18 5.72
CA GLU A 3 4.90 15.62 5.40
C GLU A 3 5.06 14.53 4.35
N ILE A 4 4.67 13.30 4.69
CA ILE A 4 4.91 12.11 3.87
C ILE A 4 3.57 11.44 3.57
N ASP A 5 3.20 11.41 2.30
CA ASP A 5 2.12 10.59 1.80
C ASP A 5 2.68 9.33 1.14
N LEU A 6 2.18 8.16 1.52
CA LEU A 6 2.49 6.89 0.87
C LEU A 6 1.23 6.31 0.25
N TYR A 7 1.17 6.29 -1.08
CA TYR A 7 0.07 5.71 -1.83
C TYR A 7 0.35 4.23 -2.12
N VAL A 8 -0.58 3.37 -1.72
CA VAL A 8 -0.42 1.90 -1.76
C VAL A 8 -1.67 1.21 -2.27
N ASP A 9 -1.47 0.14 -3.03
CA ASP A 9 -2.52 -0.84 -3.29
C ASP A 9 -2.46 -1.94 -2.22
N PRO A 10 -3.60 -2.34 -1.61
CA PRO A 10 -3.67 -3.41 -0.61
C PRO A 10 -3.01 -4.72 -1.00
N VAL A 11 -2.96 -5.08 -2.30
CA VAL A 11 -2.39 -6.35 -2.76
C VAL A 11 -0.91 -6.27 -3.12
N CYS A 12 -0.33 -5.08 -3.19
CA CYS A 12 1.04 -4.91 -3.63
C CYS A 12 2.04 -5.34 -2.54
N PRO A 13 2.83 -6.41 -2.74
CA PRO A 13 3.74 -6.91 -1.71
C PRO A 13 4.92 -5.97 -1.43
N PHE A 14 5.36 -5.19 -2.42
CA PHE A 14 6.42 -4.19 -2.23
C PHE A 14 5.91 -3.00 -1.41
N ALA A 15 4.69 -2.54 -1.68
CA ALA A 15 4.07 -1.47 -0.93
C ALA A 15 3.82 -1.85 0.52
N TRP A 16 3.53 -3.13 0.80
CA TRP A 16 3.45 -3.65 2.17
C TRP A 16 4.75 -3.49 2.95
N VAL A 17 5.87 -3.92 2.35
CA VAL A 17 7.19 -3.79 2.98
C VAL A 17 7.55 -2.33 3.20
N THR A 18 7.29 -1.48 2.20
CA THR A 18 7.56 -0.04 2.28
C THR A 18 6.69 0.65 3.33
N ALA A 19 5.39 0.37 3.39
CA ALA A 19 4.49 0.96 4.37
C ALA A 19 4.87 0.58 5.80
N ARG A 20 5.18 -0.70 6.05
CA ARG A 20 5.66 -1.14 7.37
C ARG A 20 6.95 -0.44 7.78
N TRP A 21 7.93 -0.41 6.88
CA TRP A 21 9.18 0.29 7.15
C TRP A 21 8.94 1.77 7.45
N LEU A 22 8.10 2.46 6.66
CA LEU A 22 7.86 3.88 6.82
C LEU A 22 7.16 4.20 8.15
N LEU A 23 6.12 3.44 8.49
CA LEU A 23 5.38 3.58 9.75
C LEU A 23 6.29 3.33 10.97
N ASP A 24 7.13 2.30 10.90
CA ASP A 24 8.10 2.01 11.96
C ASP A 24 9.19 3.09 12.05
N ALA A 25 9.78 3.48 10.92
CA ALA A 25 10.95 4.37 10.87
C ALA A 25 10.64 5.84 11.19
N ALA A 26 9.41 6.30 10.96
CA ALA A 26 9.03 7.68 11.20
C ALA A 26 9.03 8.04 12.70
N HIS A 27 8.77 7.09 13.60
CA HIS A 27 8.81 7.25 15.07
C HIS A 27 8.13 8.53 15.63
N GLY A 28 7.16 9.11 14.91
CA GLY A 28 6.53 10.39 15.27
C GLY A 28 7.36 11.65 15.00
N GLU A 29 8.54 11.53 14.39
CA GLU A 29 9.36 12.67 13.93
C GLU A 29 8.83 13.31 12.64
N HIS A 30 7.95 12.61 11.93
CA HIS A 30 7.37 12.99 10.65
C HIS A 30 5.87 12.70 10.63
N THR A 31 5.13 13.46 9.83
CA THR A 31 3.71 13.22 9.58
C THR A 31 3.60 12.22 8.43
N VAL A 32 3.04 11.03 8.70
CA VAL A 32 2.87 9.98 7.69
C VAL A 32 1.38 9.71 7.47
N ALA A 33 0.93 9.77 6.23
CA ALA A 33 -0.38 9.30 5.81
C ALA A 33 -0.22 8.18 4.77
N VAL A 34 -0.86 7.04 5.02
CA VAL A 34 -0.95 5.97 4.02
C VAL A 34 -2.30 6.10 3.33
N LYS A 35 -2.27 6.20 1.99
CA LYS A 35 -3.41 6.51 1.14
C LYS A 35 -3.61 5.43 0.09
N GLN A 36 -4.83 5.31 -0.41
CA GLN A 36 -5.14 4.31 -1.43
C GLN A 36 -4.60 4.69 -2.81
N MET A 37 -4.07 3.70 -3.52
CA MET A 37 -4.02 3.65 -4.98
C MET A 37 -4.57 2.29 -5.45
N SER A 38 -4.84 2.14 -6.75
CA SER A 38 -5.34 0.87 -7.30
C SER A 38 -4.53 0.40 -8.51
N LEU A 39 -3.97 -0.80 -8.40
CA LEU A 39 -3.38 -1.56 -9.50
C LEU A 39 -4.45 -2.01 -10.49
N ALA A 40 -5.66 -2.36 -10.05
CA ALA A 40 -6.76 -2.68 -10.95
C ALA A 40 -7.08 -1.49 -11.87
N VAL A 41 -7.30 -0.30 -11.30
CA VAL A 41 -7.54 0.93 -12.10
C VAL A 41 -6.35 1.27 -12.99
N LEU A 42 -5.11 1.14 -12.48
CA LEU A 42 -3.90 1.35 -13.28
C LEU A 42 -3.86 0.45 -14.53
N ASN A 43 -4.49 -0.72 -14.46
CA ASN A 43 -4.42 -1.79 -15.45
C ASN A 43 -5.69 -2.00 -16.26
N ASP A 44 -6.79 -1.29 -16.01
CA ASP A 44 -8.10 -1.48 -16.67
C ASP A 44 -8.06 -1.43 -18.21
N ALA A 45 -7.09 -0.71 -18.79
CA ALA A 45 -6.92 -0.56 -20.24
C ALA A 45 -5.82 -1.46 -20.84
N GLN A 46 -5.27 -2.40 -20.06
CA GLN A 46 -4.15 -3.25 -20.48
C GLN A 46 -4.55 -4.71 -20.58
N THR A 47 -3.96 -5.43 -21.54
CA THR A 47 -4.03 -6.89 -21.55
C THR A 47 -3.20 -7.41 -20.37
N ILE A 48 -3.88 -8.06 -19.42
CA ILE A 48 -3.23 -8.63 -18.23
C ILE A 48 -2.81 -10.06 -18.54
N ASP A 49 -1.56 -10.38 -18.20
CA ASP A 49 -1.09 -11.76 -18.25
C ASP A 49 -1.88 -12.63 -17.26
N ALA A 50 -2.17 -13.88 -17.64
CA ALA A 50 -2.97 -14.79 -16.82
C ALA A 50 -2.38 -14.99 -15.41
N GLY A 51 -1.05 -14.93 -15.27
CA GLY A 51 -0.38 -15.00 -13.97
C GLY A 51 -0.61 -13.80 -13.04
N GLN A 52 -1.09 -12.68 -13.57
CA GLN A 52 -1.37 -11.44 -12.81
C GLN A 52 -2.87 -11.22 -12.56
N GLU A 53 -3.74 -11.97 -13.24
CA GLU A 53 -5.20 -11.85 -13.14
C GLU A 53 -5.71 -11.99 -11.69
N PRO A 54 -5.29 -12.99 -10.87
CA PRO A 54 -5.75 -13.10 -9.48
C PRO A 54 -5.42 -11.85 -8.65
N MET A 55 -4.23 -11.28 -8.85
CA MET A 55 -3.82 -10.06 -8.16
C MET A 55 -4.70 -8.87 -8.55
N ILE A 56 -5.04 -8.72 -9.84
CA ILE A 56 -5.88 -7.62 -10.32
C ILE A 56 -7.32 -7.77 -9.82
N ILE A 57 -7.86 -8.99 -9.75
CA ILE A 57 -9.17 -9.25 -9.15
C ILE A 57 -9.16 -8.86 -7.66
N CYS A 58 -8.16 -9.32 -6.89
CA CYS A 58 -8.02 -8.94 -5.48
C CYS A 58 -7.84 -7.43 -5.29
N SER A 59 -7.05 -6.77 -6.15
CA SER A 59 -6.86 -5.32 -6.11
C SER A 59 -8.19 -4.59 -6.28
N ARG A 60 -9.06 -5.05 -7.19
CA ARG A 60 -10.39 -4.47 -7.38
C ARG A 60 -11.28 -4.70 -6.16
N ARG A 61 -11.39 -5.94 -5.67
CA ARG A 61 -12.25 -6.31 -4.53
C ARG A 61 -11.82 -5.59 -3.25
N PHE A 62 -10.55 -5.69 -2.87
CA PHE A 62 -10.05 -5.00 -1.69
C PHE A 62 -10.04 -3.48 -1.87
N GLY A 63 -9.75 -2.96 -3.06
CA GLY A 63 -9.86 -1.52 -3.33
C GLY A 63 -11.22 -0.96 -2.93
N ARG A 64 -12.31 -1.66 -3.22
CA ARG A 64 -13.67 -1.26 -2.82
C ARG A 64 -13.88 -1.30 -1.30
N MET A 65 -13.44 -2.38 -0.65
CA MET A 65 -13.51 -2.51 0.82
C MET A 65 -12.75 -1.39 1.53
N PHE A 66 -11.55 -1.05 1.07
CA PHE A 66 -10.76 0.06 1.62
C PHE A 66 -11.43 1.41 1.36
N ALA A 67 -11.97 1.64 0.15
CA ALA A 67 -12.72 2.86 -0.15
C ALA A 67 -13.97 2.99 0.73
N ALA A 68 -14.69 1.90 1.03
CA ALA A 68 -15.83 1.90 1.93
C ALA A 68 -15.43 2.24 3.38
N ALA A 69 -14.34 1.64 3.88
CA ALA A 69 -13.80 1.93 5.20
C ALA A 69 -13.34 3.38 5.32
N GLU A 70 -12.62 3.90 4.32
CA GLU A 70 -12.14 5.28 4.28
C GLU A 70 -13.29 6.29 4.13
N GLN A 71 -14.32 6.00 3.34
CA GLN A 71 -15.50 6.87 3.22
C GLN A 71 -16.19 7.07 4.57
N ARG A 72 -16.29 6.02 5.40
CA ARG A 72 -17.00 6.07 6.69
C ARG A 72 -16.12 6.59 7.84
N HIS A 73 -14.83 6.27 7.83
CA HIS A 73 -13.93 6.50 8.98
C HIS A 73 -12.75 7.42 8.66
N GLY A 74 -12.64 7.93 7.43
CA GLY A 74 -11.49 8.69 6.95
C GLY A 74 -10.19 7.88 7.03
N PRO A 75 -9.04 8.54 7.23
CA PRO A 75 -7.73 7.88 7.34
C PRO A 75 -7.65 6.80 8.44
N ALA A 76 -8.48 6.91 9.48
CA ALA A 76 -8.55 5.94 10.56
C ALA A 76 -9.16 4.59 10.13
N GLY A 77 -9.86 4.53 8.99
CA GLY A 77 -10.35 3.28 8.39
C GLY A 77 -9.30 2.55 7.54
N PHE A 78 -8.32 3.28 6.99
CA PHE A 78 -7.38 2.71 6.03
C PHE A 78 -6.22 1.98 6.72
N VAL A 79 -5.43 2.68 7.54
CA VAL A 79 -4.18 2.14 8.10
C VAL A 79 -4.39 0.89 8.96
N PRO A 80 -5.34 0.85 9.92
CA PRO A 80 -5.57 -0.34 10.73
C PRO A 80 -5.98 -1.55 9.89
N LEU A 81 -6.85 -1.36 8.89
CA LEU A 81 -7.27 -2.42 7.99
C LEU A 81 -6.11 -2.91 7.11
N TYR A 82 -5.28 -2.00 6.60
CA TYR A 82 -4.09 -2.32 5.82
C TYR A 82 -3.11 -3.18 6.61
N LEU A 83 -2.82 -2.79 7.86
CA LEU A 83 -1.93 -3.52 8.75
C LEU A 83 -2.50 -4.88 9.19
N ALA A 84 -3.81 -5.00 9.32
CA ALA A 84 -4.48 -6.27 9.64
C ALA A 84 -4.53 -7.22 8.42
N LEU A 85 -4.74 -6.70 7.21
CA LEU A 85 -4.84 -7.54 6.00
C LEU A 85 -3.48 -8.06 5.55
N GLY A 86 -2.43 -7.23 5.57
CA GLY A 86 -1.13 -7.55 4.99
C GLY A 86 -0.50 -8.89 5.46
N PRO A 87 -0.45 -9.20 6.76
CA PRO A 87 0.10 -10.47 7.26
C PRO A 87 -0.67 -11.70 6.79
N ARG A 88 -1.96 -11.55 6.48
CA ARG A 88 -2.82 -12.62 5.98
C ARG A 88 -2.63 -12.82 4.48
N LEU A 89 -2.48 -11.73 3.74
CA LEU A 89 -2.46 -11.71 2.28
C LEU A 89 -1.07 -12.03 1.72
N HIS A 90 -0.06 -11.25 2.07
CA HIS A 90 1.20 -11.25 1.32
C HIS A 90 2.02 -12.55 1.41
N PRO A 91 2.09 -13.27 2.56
CA PRO A 91 2.79 -14.56 2.62
C PRO A 91 2.15 -15.67 1.78
N ARG A 92 0.82 -15.62 1.61
CA ARG A 92 0.04 -16.64 0.87
C ARG A 92 -0.16 -16.27 -0.60
N GLY A 93 -0.01 -14.99 -0.94
CA GLY A 93 -0.34 -14.44 -2.24
C GLY A 93 -1.81 -14.05 -2.35
N PRO A 94 -2.17 -13.26 -3.38
CA PRO A 94 -3.55 -12.85 -3.61
C PRO A 94 -4.40 -14.04 -4.07
N ASP A 95 -5.38 -14.40 -3.25
CA ASP A 95 -6.42 -15.38 -3.55
C ASP A 95 -7.80 -14.67 -3.61
N PRO A 96 -8.42 -14.56 -4.79
CA PRO A 96 -9.73 -13.95 -4.95
C PRO A 96 -10.86 -14.61 -4.19
N ASP A 97 -10.69 -15.83 -3.69
CA ASP A 97 -11.73 -16.59 -2.99
C ASP A 97 -11.53 -16.59 -1.45
N ASP A 98 -10.45 -15.99 -0.92
CA ASP A 98 -10.17 -15.92 0.53
C ASP A 98 -10.83 -14.70 1.21
N ASP A 99 -12.17 -14.67 1.21
CA ASP A 99 -12.94 -13.65 1.94
C ASP A 99 -12.74 -13.74 3.47
N ALA A 100 -12.29 -14.91 3.97
CA ALA A 100 -12.00 -15.11 5.37
C ALA A 100 -10.82 -14.23 5.84
N ALA A 101 -9.82 -13.99 4.98
CA ALA A 101 -8.74 -13.04 5.27
C ALA A 101 -9.27 -11.61 5.47
N ALA A 102 -10.19 -11.16 4.61
CA ALA A 102 -10.82 -9.84 4.73
C ALA A 102 -11.67 -9.72 6.00
N ALA A 103 -12.47 -10.75 6.31
CA ALA A 103 -13.30 -10.78 7.51
C ALA A 103 -12.48 -10.70 8.79
N ALA A 104 -11.39 -11.50 8.85
CA ALA A 104 -10.48 -11.50 9.98
C ALA A 104 -9.70 -10.17 10.11
N ALA A 105 -9.36 -9.52 8.99
CA ALA A 105 -8.70 -8.21 8.99
C ALA A 105 -9.62 -7.11 9.50
N LEU A 106 -10.89 -7.08 9.08
CA LEU A 106 -11.90 -6.14 9.59
C LEU A 106 -12.10 -6.29 11.09
N ALA A 107 -12.22 -7.54 11.57
CA ALA A 107 -12.38 -7.82 12.99
C ALA A 107 -11.16 -7.36 13.82
N GLU A 108 -9.93 -7.63 13.36
CA GLU A 108 -8.71 -7.17 14.02
C GLU A 108 -8.57 -5.64 14.00
N ALA A 109 -8.98 -5.00 12.91
CA ALA A 109 -9.00 -3.54 12.79
C ALA A 109 -10.14 -2.87 13.60
N GLY A 110 -11.03 -3.64 14.21
CA GLY A 110 -12.19 -3.13 14.94
C GLY A 110 -13.23 -2.45 14.04
N LEU A 111 -13.27 -2.82 12.76
CA LEU A 111 -14.18 -2.26 11.76
C LEU A 111 -15.45 -3.11 11.60
N ASP A 112 -16.51 -2.47 11.11
CA ASP A 112 -17.80 -3.09 10.84
C ASP A 112 -17.65 -4.24 9.82
N SER A 113 -18.13 -5.44 10.18
CA SER A 113 -18.12 -6.60 9.29
C SER A 113 -18.98 -6.38 8.04
N GLY A 114 -19.91 -5.43 8.07
CA GLY A 114 -20.68 -5.00 6.89
C GLY A 114 -19.82 -4.53 5.72
N PHE A 115 -18.56 -4.10 5.95
CA PHE A 115 -17.64 -3.76 4.87
C PHE A 115 -17.23 -4.95 3.99
N LEU A 116 -17.47 -6.20 4.40
CA LEU A 116 -17.30 -7.36 3.52
C LEU A 116 -18.16 -7.27 2.26
N ALA A 117 -19.37 -6.72 2.37
CA ALA A 117 -20.26 -6.56 1.22
C ALA A 117 -19.66 -5.64 0.15
N ALA A 118 -18.74 -4.74 0.53
CA ALA A 118 -18.09 -3.84 -0.41
C ALA A 118 -17.12 -4.54 -1.36
N LEU A 119 -16.63 -5.75 -1.05
CA LEU A 119 -15.75 -6.52 -1.94
C LEU A 119 -16.34 -6.66 -3.35
N ASP A 120 -17.67 -6.84 -3.42
CA ASP A 120 -18.40 -7.10 -4.66
C ASP A 120 -19.36 -5.95 -5.03
N ASP A 121 -19.28 -4.81 -4.36
CA ASP A 121 -20.11 -3.63 -4.63
C ASP A 121 -19.39 -2.63 -5.54
N ALA A 122 -19.80 -2.59 -6.81
CA ALA A 122 -19.24 -1.69 -7.81
C ALA A 122 -19.55 -0.20 -7.56
N SER A 123 -20.46 0.15 -6.64
CA SER A 123 -20.74 1.56 -6.31
C SER A 123 -19.50 2.29 -5.76
N PHE A 124 -18.56 1.56 -5.16
CA PHE A 124 -17.28 2.10 -4.67
C PHE A 124 -16.24 2.33 -5.77
N ASP A 125 -16.43 1.84 -7.00
CA ASP A 125 -15.42 1.93 -8.08
C ASP A 125 -15.03 3.38 -8.38
N SER A 126 -15.98 4.32 -8.30
CA SER A 126 -15.72 5.75 -8.50
C SER A 126 -14.78 6.34 -7.44
N LEU A 127 -14.92 5.93 -6.18
CA LEU A 127 -14.07 6.36 -5.07
C LEU A 127 -12.66 5.76 -5.20
N VAL A 128 -12.56 4.50 -5.63
CA VAL A 128 -11.28 3.85 -5.91
C VAL A 128 -10.55 4.56 -7.05
N ALA A 129 -11.26 4.92 -8.12
CA ALA A 129 -10.69 5.66 -9.24
C ALA A 129 -10.24 7.08 -8.86
N GLU A 130 -10.98 7.75 -7.97
CA GLU A 130 -10.60 9.04 -7.39
C GLU A 130 -9.29 8.95 -6.61
N ALA A 131 -9.19 8.00 -5.68
CA ALA A 131 -7.99 7.79 -4.88
C ALA A 131 -6.78 7.41 -5.76
N HIS A 132 -6.99 6.54 -6.75
CA HIS A 132 -5.93 6.21 -7.71
C HIS A 132 -5.47 7.46 -8.47
N ARG A 133 -6.38 8.31 -8.97
CA ARG A 133 -6.00 9.53 -9.68
C ARG A 133 -5.20 10.48 -8.80
N ALA A 134 -5.56 10.63 -7.52
CA ALA A 134 -4.78 11.41 -6.56
C ALA A 134 -3.33 10.88 -6.45
N SER A 135 -3.13 9.55 -6.43
CA SER A 135 -1.78 8.97 -6.42
C SER A 135 -0.95 9.31 -7.67
N GLN A 136 -1.58 9.30 -8.85
CA GLN A 136 -0.90 9.62 -10.12
C GLN A 136 -0.60 11.12 -10.23
N GLN A 137 -1.48 11.98 -9.71
CA GLN A 137 -1.25 13.41 -9.60
C GLN A 137 -0.10 13.74 -8.66
N ALA A 138 -0.04 13.07 -7.49
CA ALA A 138 1.06 13.22 -6.55
C ALA A 138 2.41 12.81 -7.18
N LEU A 139 2.43 11.75 -8.00
CA LEU A 139 3.62 11.35 -8.76
C LEU A 139 3.95 12.30 -9.93
N GLY A 140 2.96 12.95 -10.52
CA GLY A 140 3.11 13.72 -11.76
C GLY A 140 3.25 12.87 -13.03
N ALA A 141 3.06 11.54 -12.93
CA ALA A 141 3.18 10.59 -14.02
C ALA A 141 2.34 9.33 -13.76
N ARG A 142 2.26 8.45 -14.77
CA ARG A 142 1.67 7.11 -14.59
C ARG A 142 2.68 6.19 -13.89
N GLY A 143 2.30 5.59 -12.76
CA GLY A 143 3.19 4.76 -11.95
C GLY A 143 2.48 3.69 -11.12
N GLY A 144 3.21 2.62 -10.83
CA GLY A 144 2.76 1.51 -9.99
C GLY A 144 2.93 1.77 -8.49
N SER A 145 2.47 0.83 -7.67
CA SER A 145 2.57 0.87 -6.21
C SER A 145 3.95 0.40 -5.72
N PRO A 146 4.56 1.01 -4.69
CA PRO A 146 4.11 2.21 -3.98
C PRO A 146 4.54 3.52 -4.68
N ILE A 147 3.83 4.60 -4.38
CA ILE A 147 4.23 5.99 -4.70
C ILE A 147 4.39 6.73 -3.39
N ILE A 148 5.49 7.46 -3.22
CA ILE A 148 5.73 8.31 -2.06
C ILE A 148 5.70 9.78 -2.49
N SER A 149 5.09 10.64 -1.69
CA SER A 149 5.23 12.09 -1.80
C SER A 149 5.82 12.63 -0.51
N ILE A 150 6.85 13.47 -0.62
CA ILE A 150 7.53 14.10 0.52
C ILE A 150 7.51 15.60 0.30
N ASP A 151 6.86 16.34 1.20
CA ASP A 151 6.65 17.79 1.11
C ASP A 151 6.14 18.23 -0.29
N GLY A 152 5.24 17.42 -0.85
CA GLY A 152 4.62 17.62 -2.17
C GLY A 152 5.41 17.09 -3.37
N GLN A 153 6.62 16.57 -3.18
CA GLN A 153 7.44 16.00 -4.26
C GLN A 153 7.21 14.49 -4.40
N GLY A 154 6.69 14.05 -5.55
CA GLY A 154 6.33 12.66 -5.82
C GLY A 154 7.43 11.81 -6.43
N PHE A 155 7.55 10.56 -5.96
CA PHE A 155 8.49 9.57 -6.46
C PHE A 155 7.84 8.19 -6.54
N GLY A 156 8.22 7.41 -7.55
CA GLY A 156 7.92 5.98 -7.57
C GLY A 156 8.79 5.25 -6.56
N GLY A 157 8.18 4.44 -5.69
CA GLY A 157 8.87 3.77 -4.58
C GLY A 157 8.75 4.51 -3.23
N PRO A 158 9.73 4.37 -2.33
CA PRO A 158 10.88 3.49 -2.46
C PRO A 158 10.44 2.03 -2.50
N VAL A 159 11.09 1.24 -3.37
CA VAL A 159 10.84 -0.20 -3.46
C VAL A 159 11.82 -0.93 -2.56
N LEU A 160 11.29 -1.62 -1.55
CA LEU A 160 12.08 -2.43 -0.62
C LEU A 160 11.84 -3.92 -0.88
N THR A 161 12.92 -4.66 -1.13
CA THR A 161 12.86 -6.11 -1.35
C THR A 161 12.82 -6.92 -0.05
N ALA A 162 13.01 -6.25 1.10
CA ALA A 162 12.88 -6.81 2.44
C ALA A 162 12.80 -5.65 3.44
N PRO A 163 12.18 -5.84 4.62
CA PRO A 163 12.24 -4.86 5.70
C PRO A 163 13.70 -4.55 6.06
N PRO A 164 14.12 -3.27 6.07
CA PRO A 164 15.44 -2.89 6.54
C PRO A 164 15.63 -3.31 8.00
N PRO A 165 16.84 -3.71 8.42
CA PRO A 165 17.09 -3.96 9.83
C PRO A 165 16.89 -2.67 10.64
N PRO A 166 16.45 -2.74 11.91
CA PRO A 166 16.07 -1.55 12.69
C PRO A 166 17.12 -0.43 12.71
N HIS A 167 18.41 -0.79 12.81
CA HIS A 167 19.51 0.18 12.82
C HIS A 167 19.70 0.96 11.50
N ARG A 168 19.08 0.53 10.39
CA ARG A 168 19.10 1.24 9.09
C ARG A 168 17.78 1.92 8.76
N ALA A 169 16.69 1.58 9.45
CA ALA A 169 15.35 2.01 9.07
C ALA A 169 15.22 3.55 9.04
N THR A 170 15.58 4.23 10.13
CA THR A 170 15.55 5.70 10.24
C THR A 170 16.60 6.38 9.36
N ALA A 171 17.79 5.78 9.22
CA ALA A 171 18.84 6.32 8.36
C ALA A 171 18.43 6.31 6.88
N LEU A 172 17.73 5.27 6.43
CA LEU A 172 17.16 5.21 5.08
C LEU A 172 16.08 6.28 4.89
N LEU A 173 15.21 6.50 5.88
CA LEU A 173 14.14 7.49 5.78
C LEU A 173 14.72 8.90 5.63
N ARG A 174 15.73 9.24 6.44
CA ARG A 174 16.48 10.50 6.31
C ARG A 174 17.08 10.67 4.93
N ALA A 175 17.76 9.64 4.40
CA ALA A 175 18.35 9.71 3.06
C ALA A 175 17.30 9.91 1.96
N VAL A 176 16.12 9.30 2.08
CA VAL A 176 15.01 9.49 1.14
C VAL A 176 14.46 10.92 1.23
N ILE A 177 14.30 11.47 2.43
CA ILE A 177 13.85 12.87 2.63
C ILE A 177 14.87 13.87 2.06
N ASP A 178 16.15 13.68 2.34
CA ASP A 178 17.23 14.54 1.84
C ASP A 178 17.29 14.51 0.30
N ALA A 179 17.16 13.32 -0.29
CA ALA A 179 17.09 13.16 -1.74
C ALA A 179 15.85 13.84 -2.34
N ALA A 180 14.68 13.67 -1.72
CA ALA A 180 13.44 14.31 -2.16
C ALA A 180 13.49 15.85 -2.06
N SER A 181 14.24 16.37 -1.09
CA SER A 181 14.44 17.81 -0.89
C SER A 181 15.49 18.42 -1.82
N THR A 182 16.17 17.61 -2.65
CA THR A 182 17.20 18.06 -3.59
C THR A 182 16.58 18.18 -4.99
N PRO A 183 16.33 19.40 -5.52
CA PRO A 183 15.60 19.58 -6.78
C PRO A 183 16.26 18.93 -8.01
N GLU A 184 17.58 18.73 -7.97
CA GLU A 184 18.35 18.10 -9.03
C GLU A 184 18.26 16.57 -9.03
N PHE A 185 17.76 15.96 -7.94
CA PHE A 185 17.63 14.51 -7.83
C PHE A 185 16.35 14.02 -8.52
N ALA A 186 16.51 13.27 -9.61
CA ALA A 186 15.38 12.76 -10.39
C ALA A 186 15.13 11.25 -10.19
N ALA A 187 16.17 10.43 -10.09
CA ALA A 187 16.02 8.98 -9.98
C ALA A 187 17.26 8.28 -9.43
N LEU A 188 17.03 7.23 -8.64
CA LEU A 188 18.01 6.19 -8.31
C LEU A 188 17.29 4.84 -8.24
N GLN A 189 17.69 3.90 -9.08
CA GLN A 189 17.10 2.57 -9.11
C GLN A 189 18.16 1.50 -9.23
N ARG A 190 18.04 0.46 -8.41
CA ARG A 190 18.82 -0.77 -8.51
C ARG A 190 17.92 -1.89 -9.06
N PRO A 191 18.38 -2.70 -10.04
CA PRO A 191 17.63 -3.87 -10.49
C PRO A 191 17.38 -4.87 -9.36
N TYR A 192 16.24 -5.55 -9.39
CA TYR A 192 15.86 -6.61 -8.46
C TYR A 192 14.99 -7.65 -9.18
N HIS A 193 14.90 -8.85 -8.62
CA HIS A 193 14.12 -9.96 -9.18
C HIS A 193 13.39 -10.71 -8.07
N GLY A 194 12.21 -11.24 -8.42
CA GLY A 194 11.38 -11.99 -7.50
C GLY A 194 10.56 -11.13 -6.53
N PRO A 195 9.72 -11.78 -5.71
CA PRO A 195 8.91 -11.10 -4.71
C PRO A 195 9.79 -10.56 -3.56
N PRO A 196 9.30 -9.58 -2.78
CA PRO A 196 10.01 -9.16 -1.58
C PRO A 196 9.93 -10.25 -0.49
N ALA A 197 10.91 -10.25 0.40
CA ALA A 197 10.85 -11.02 1.64
C ALA A 197 9.99 -10.28 2.68
N PHE A 198 9.22 -11.03 3.45
CA PHE A 198 8.45 -10.51 4.58
C PHE A 198 9.14 -10.91 5.88
N THR A 199 9.03 -10.09 6.92
CA THR A 199 9.35 -10.55 8.27
C THR A 199 8.22 -11.44 8.76
N THR A 200 8.49 -12.73 8.95
CA THR A 200 7.64 -13.59 9.77
C THR A 200 7.65 -13.01 11.18
N SER A 201 6.52 -12.47 11.64
CA SER A 201 6.40 -12.17 13.07
C SER A 201 6.49 -13.49 13.83
N GLU A 202 7.15 -13.50 14.99
CA GLU A 202 7.33 -14.64 15.90
C GLU A 202 6.03 -15.25 16.49
N ARG A 203 4.90 -15.11 15.79
CA ARG A 203 3.58 -15.65 16.18
C ARG A 203 3.34 -17.09 15.73
N ASP A 204 4.25 -17.69 14.97
CA ASP A 204 4.23 -19.13 14.65
C ASP A 204 4.99 -19.99 15.68
N SER A 205 5.22 -19.47 16.88
CA SER A 205 5.83 -20.19 18.00
C SER A 205 4.97 -20.14 19.25
N ARG A 206 3.70 -20.56 19.15
CA ARG A 206 2.90 -21.06 20.29
C ARG A 206 1.93 -22.15 19.85
#